data_AF-A0A975BT02-F1
#
_entry.id   AF-A0A975BT02-F1
#
_cell.length_a   1.000
_cell.length_b   1.000
_cell.length_c   1.000
_cell.angle_alpha   90.00
_cell.angle_beta   90.00
_cell.angle_gamma   90.00
#
_symmetry.space_group_name_H-M   'P 1'
#
loop_
_entity.id
_entity.type
_entity.pdbx_description
1 polymer ?
#
loop_
_entity_poly.entity_id
_entity_poly.type
_entity_poly.pdbx_seq_one_letter_code
_entity_poly.pdbx_strand_id
1 'polypeptide(L)'
;MNISASIIDQRLASVADAIRQQAGEEQGITEANRLKAFVYLCVKIMLDLEDAEAFDCLTEGGGEFGVDAMHISEEYDGEFTVSLFQGKYKNSLEGNANFPETGVTALINAIKYLFDPAAELQHTAVVI
;
A
#
# COMPACT_ATOMS: atom_id res chain seq x y z
N MET A 1 28.09 3.77 2.05
CA MET A 1 27.06 3.18 2.93
C MET A 1 26.40 4.32 3.69
N ASN A 2 25.12 4.58 3.45
CA ASN A 2 24.40 5.69 4.08
C ASN A 2 23.78 5.18 5.39
N ILE A 3 24.27 5.66 6.54
CA ILE A 3 23.83 5.23 7.88
C ILE A 3 22.32 5.40 8.04
N SER A 4 21.75 6.49 7.53
CA SER A 4 20.31 6.75 7.60
C SER A 4 19.51 5.69 6.84
N ALA A 5 19.97 5.30 5.65
CA ALA A 5 19.33 4.21 4.89
C ALA A 5 19.39 2.89 5.66
N SER A 6 20.52 2.60 6.32
CA SER A 6 20.66 1.39 7.14
C SER A 6 19.74 1.37 8.36
N ILE A 7 19.51 2.51 9.01
CA ILE A 7 18.58 2.61 10.16
C ILE A 7 17.14 2.34 9.69
N ILE A 8 16.73 2.92 8.55
CA ILE A 8 15.40 2.71 7.98
C ILE A 8 15.21 1.23 7.62
N ASP A 9 16.21 0.62 6.97
CA ASP A 9 16.19 -0.80 6.62
C ASP A 9 16.05 -1.70 7.85
N GLN A 10 16.77 -1.41 8.94
CA GLN A 10 16.68 -2.18 10.19
C GLN A 10 15.30 -2.06 10.83
N ARG A 11 14.72 -0.85 10.84
CA ARG A 11 13.36 -0.64 11.37
C ARG A 11 12.33 -1.41 10.56
N LEU A 12 12.42 -1.34 9.23
CA LEU A 12 11.49 -2.05 8.35
C LEU A 12 11.64 -3.57 8.43
N ALA A 13 12.85 -4.08 8.64
CA ALA A 13 13.04 -5.51 8.91
C ALA A 13 12.30 -5.94 10.18
N SER A 14 12.42 -5.17 11.27
CA SER A 14 11.70 -5.45 12.52
C SER A 14 10.18 -5.37 12.36
N VAL A 15 9.67 -4.41 11.57
CA VAL A 15 8.23 -4.30 11.27
C VAL A 15 7.77 -5.48 10.41
N ALA A 16 8.54 -5.85 9.38
CA ALA A 16 8.24 -7.00 8.52
C ALA A 16 8.17 -8.30 9.32
N ASP A 17 9.07 -8.50 10.28
CA ASP A 17 9.05 -9.67 11.16
C ASP A 17 7.82 -9.67 12.07
N ALA A 18 7.40 -8.51 12.58
CA ALA A 18 6.22 -8.38 13.45
C ALA A 18 4.92 -8.72 12.72
N ILE A 19 4.77 -8.29 11.47
CA ILE A 19 3.56 -8.54 10.66
C ILE A 19 3.60 -9.87 9.89
N ARG A 20 4.75 -10.57 9.87
CA ARG A 20 4.93 -11.79 9.05
C ARG A 20 3.92 -12.89 9.41
N GLN A 21 3.66 -13.08 10.70
CA GLN A 21 2.74 -14.13 11.15
C GLN A 21 1.32 -13.83 10.65
N GLN A 22 0.81 -12.63 10.93
CA GLN A 22 -0.52 -12.19 10.49
C GLN A 22 -0.65 -12.20 8.96
N ALA A 23 0.38 -11.76 8.23
CA ALA A 23 0.42 -11.80 6.77
C ALA A 23 0.36 -13.23 6.20
N GLY A 24 1.00 -14.18 6.85
CA GLY A 24 0.94 -15.59 6.47
C GLY A 24 -0.40 -16.25 6.77
N GLU A 25 -1.04 -15.86 7.88
CA GLU A 25 -2.31 -16.45 8.35
C GLU A 25 -3.54 -15.85 7.63
N GLU A 26 -3.58 -14.54 7.43
CA GLU A 26 -4.78 -13.82 6.96
C GLU A 26 -4.76 -13.50 5.47
N GLN A 27 -3.59 -13.20 4.89
CA GLN A 27 -3.46 -12.79 3.49
C GLN A 27 -2.75 -13.84 2.62
N GLY A 28 -2.34 -14.99 3.18
CA GLY A 28 -1.60 -16.03 2.45
C GLY A 28 -0.22 -15.55 1.94
N ILE A 29 0.29 -14.44 2.46
CA ILE A 29 1.56 -13.83 2.05
C ILE A 29 2.67 -14.47 2.87
N THR A 30 3.40 -15.39 2.25
CA THR A 30 4.53 -16.08 2.89
C THR A 30 5.79 -15.21 2.99
N GLU A 31 5.91 -14.17 2.17
CA GLU A 31 6.98 -13.17 2.26
C GLU A 31 6.39 -11.77 2.49
N ALA A 32 6.31 -11.34 3.76
CA ALA A 32 6.11 -9.93 4.08
C ALA A 32 7.29 -9.12 3.51
N ASN A 33 7.11 -8.58 2.30
CA ASN A 33 8.15 -7.84 1.61
C ASN A 33 8.39 -6.48 2.32
N ARG A 34 9.57 -5.90 2.14
CA ARG A 34 9.91 -4.59 2.76
C ARG A 34 8.97 -3.46 2.35
N LEU A 35 8.38 -3.56 1.16
CA LEU A 35 7.39 -2.60 0.68
C LEU A 35 6.12 -2.65 1.54
N LYS A 36 5.58 -3.83 1.86
CA LYS A 36 4.39 -3.99 2.70
C LYS A 36 4.65 -3.53 4.12
N ALA A 37 5.79 -3.89 4.70
CA ALA A 37 6.19 -3.36 6.01
C ALA A 37 6.30 -1.82 6.02
N PHE A 38 6.75 -1.23 4.90
CA PHE A 38 6.83 0.22 4.74
C PHE A 38 5.46 0.86 4.59
N VAL A 39 4.59 0.32 3.72
CA VAL A 39 3.23 0.81 3.51
C VAL A 39 2.41 0.68 4.80
N TYR A 40 2.48 -0.46 5.49
CA TYR A 40 1.90 -0.67 6.81
C TYR A 40 2.28 0.44 7.78
N LEU A 41 3.58 0.72 7.89
CA LEU A 41 4.07 1.76 8.79
C LEU A 41 3.55 3.16 8.37
N CYS A 42 3.47 3.45 7.08
CA CYS A 42 2.91 4.70 6.57
C CYS A 42 1.42 4.82 6.88
N VAL A 43 0.61 3.80 6.60
CA VAL A 43 -0.82 3.76 6.89
C VAL A 43 -1.06 3.99 8.38
N LYS A 44 -0.38 3.20 9.22
CA LYS A 44 -0.45 3.30 10.67
C LYS A 44 -0.18 4.72 11.16
N ILE A 45 0.93 5.32 10.73
CA ILE A 45 1.36 6.65 11.21
C ILE A 45 0.50 7.77 10.64
N MET A 46 0.15 7.71 9.35
CA MET A 46 -0.57 8.78 8.68
C MET A 46 -2.05 8.84 9.06
N LEU A 47 -2.65 7.68 9.34
CA LEU A 47 -4.06 7.56 9.72
C LEU A 47 -4.27 7.38 11.23
N ASP A 48 -3.20 7.29 12.02
CA ASP A 48 -3.22 7.06 13.47
C ASP A 48 -4.04 5.84 13.87
N LEU A 49 -3.81 4.73 13.16
CA LEU A 49 -4.53 3.47 13.34
C LEU A 49 -3.80 2.51 14.28
N GLU A 50 -4.55 1.59 14.89
CA GLU A 50 -3.97 0.47 15.64
C GLU A 50 -3.38 -0.59 14.70
N ASP A 51 -2.57 -1.50 15.24
CA ASP A 51 -1.84 -2.50 14.44
C ASP A 51 -2.78 -3.36 13.57
N ALA A 52 -3.91 -3.81 14.12
CA ALA A 52 -4.88 -4.62 13.38
C ALA A 52 -5.56 -3.85 12.25
N GLU A 53 -6.03 -2.63 12.54
CA GLU A 53 -6.73 -1.78 11.57
C GLU A 53 -5.81 -1.36 10.41
N ALA A 54 -4.55 -1.01 10.73
CA ALA A 54 -3.56 -0.68 9.72
C ALA A 54 -3.21 -1.88 8.84
N PHE A 55 -3.23 -3.09 9.39
CA PHE A 55 -2.98 -4.32 8.64
C PHE A 55 -4.14 -4.66 7.70
N ASP A 56 -5.38 -4.51 8.16
CA ASP A 56 -6.60 -4.72 7.36
C ASP A 56 -6.71 -3.78 6.16
N CYS A 57 -6.05 -2.62 6.22
CA CYS A 57 -5.99 -1.69 5.10
C CYS A 57 -5.06 -2.16 3.97
N LEU A 58 -4.13 -3.08 4.23
CA LEU A 58 -3.13 -3.51 3.25
C LEU A 58 -3.75 -4.39 2.17
N THR A 59 -3.29 -4.21 0.94
CA THR A 59 -3.74 -5.00 -0.19
C THR A 59 -2.68 -5.99 -0.67
N GLU A 60 -3.05 -6.89 -1.59
CA GLU A 60 -2.11 -7.88 -2.12
C GLU A 60 -1.05 -7.22 -3.01
N GLY A 61 -1.43 -6.15 -3.73
CA GLY A 61 -0.58 -5.41 -4.66
C GLY A 61 -0.50 -6.07 -6.05
N GLY A 62 -0.17 -5.27 -7.07
CA GLY A 62 0.04 -5.76 -8.46
C GLY A 62 -1.23 -6.03 -9.27
N GLY A 63 -2.31 -6.52 -8.66
CA GLY A 63 -3.62 -6.71 -9.30
C GLY A 63 -4.60 -5.54 -9.10
N GLU A 64 -4.37 -4.69 -8.10
CA GLU A 64 -5.34 -3.69 -7.62
C GLU A 64 -4.97 -2.28 -8.10
N PHE A 65 -4.68 -2.13 -9.39
CA PHE A 65 -4.30 -0.84 -9.99
C PHE A 65 -3.06 -0.18 -9.35
N GLY A 66 -2.22 -0.97 -8.68
CA GLY A 66 -1.04 -0.47 -7.96
C GLY A 66 -1.39 0.32 -6.70
N VAL A 67 -2.56 0.07 -6.10
CA VAL A 67 -2.87 0.43 -4.72
C VAL A 67 -2.22 -0.63 -3.82
N ASP A 68 -1.53 -0.19 -2.77
CA ASP A 68 -0.89 -1.05 -1.77
C ASP A 68 -1.61 -1.03 -0.41
N ALA A 69 -2.43 0.00 -0.18
CA ALA A 69 -3.38 0.05 0.94
C ALA A 69 -4.58 0.95 0.62
N MET A 70 -5.74 0.61 1.18
CA MET A 70 -6.96 1.41 1.09
C MET A 70 -7.61 1.52 2.46
N HIS A 71 -8.02 2.73 2.82
CA HIS A 71 -8.77 3.01 4.03
C HIS A 71 -10.00 3.86 3.70
N ILE A 72 -11.13 3.53 4.32
CA ILE A 72 -12.38 4.30 4.25
C ILE A 72 -12.68 4.75 5.66
N SER A 73 -12.71 6.06 5.89
CA SER A 73 -13.04 6.60 7.21
C SER A 73 -14.50 6.32 7.58
N GLU A 74 -14.80 6.44 8.86
CA GLU A 74 -16.18 6.58 9.30
C GLU A 74 -16.86 7.76 8.60
N GLU A 75 -18.17 7.62 8.39
CA GLU A 75 -19.01 8.68 7.86
C GLU A 75 -19.21 9.77 8.90
N TYR A 76 -18.94 11.01 8.51
CA TYR A 76 -19.20 12.19 9.30
C TYR A 76 -19.97 13.20 8.45
N ASP A 77 -21.20 13.51 8.88
CA ASP A 77 -22.09 14.46 8.19
C ASP A 77 -22.41 14.11 6.72
N GLY A 78 -22.60 12.83 6.42
CA GLY A 78 -22.87 12.36 5.05
C GLY A 78 -21.64 12.28 4.15
N GLU A 79 -20.46 12.60 4.68
CA GLU A 79 -19.19 12.54 3.98
C GLU A 79 -18.26 11.50 4.61
N PHE A 80 -17.46 10.83 3.78
CA PHE A 80 -16.40 9.93 4.23
C PHE A 80 -15.15 10.15 3.38
N THR A 81 -13.99 9.87 3.96
CA THR A 81 -12.70 10.01 3.30
C THR A 81 -12.21 8.65 2.86
N VAL A 82 -11.87 8.52 1.57
CA VAL A 82 -11.13 7.37 1.06
C VAL A 82 -9.67 7.74 0.89
N SER A 83 -8.79 7.02 1.59
CA SER A 83 -7.34 7.15 1.47
C SER A 83 -6.78 5.97 0.71
N LEU A 84 -6.14 6.25 -0.43
CA LEU A 84 -5.44 5.28 -1.26
C LEU A 84 -3.94 5.50 -1.12
N PHE A 85 -3.20 4.43 -0.83
CA PHE A 85 -1.74 4.47 -0.72
C PHE A 85 -1.13 3.73 -1.89
N GLN A 86 -0.21 4.40 -2.57
CA GLN A 86 0.73 3.76 -3.50
C GLN A 86 2.14 3.95 -2.94
N GLY A 87 2.75 2.85 -2.53
CA GLY A 87 4.04 2.80 -1.89
C GLY A 87 5.16 2.49 -2.88
N LYS A 88 6.35 3.04 -2.61
CA LYS A 88 7.57 2.61 -3.29
C LYS A 88 8.73 2.62 -2.33
N TYR A 89 9.38 1.47 -2.21
CA TYR A 89 10.53 1.29 -1.35
C TYR A 89 11.80 1.04 -2.16
N LYS A 90 12.86 1.81 -1.88
CA LYS A 90 14.20 1.64 -2.44
C LYS A 90 15.24 1.84 -1.34
N ASN A 91 16.25 0.99 -1.34
CA ASN A 91 17.36 1.09 -0.38
C ASN A 91 18.28 2.31 -0.66
N SER A 92 18.15 2.93 -1.84
CA SER A 92 18.88 4.14 -2.21
C SER A 92 18.03 5.39 -1.92
N LEU A 93 18.63 6.35 -1.21
CA LEU A 93 18.02 7.65 -0.89
C LEU A 93 18.41 8.75 -1.90
N GLU A 94 18.94 8.37 -3.07
CA GLU A 94 19.40 9.33 -4.10
C GLU A 94 18.26 10.05 -4.84
N GLY A 95 16.99 9.71 -4.58
CA GLY A 95 15.84 10.39 -5.15
C GLY A 95 15.62 10.13 -6.66
N ASN A 96 16.30 9.13 -7.23
CA ASN A 96 16.20 8.77 -8.66
C ASN A 96 15.09 7.75 -8.96
N ALA A 97 14.24 7.45 -7.98
CA ALA A 97 13.25 6.37 -8.05
C ALA A 97 11.81 6.88 -8.21
N ASN A 98 11.56 7.78 -9.16
CA ASN A 98 10.22 8.33 -9.41
C ASN A 98 9.20 7.25 -9.80
N PHE A 99 7.92 7.49 -9.51
CA PHE A 99 6.85 6.63 -10.02
C PHE A 99 6.81 6.67 -11.55
N PRO A 100 6.66 5.52 -12.22
CA PRO A 100 6.42 5.51 -13.66
C PRO A 100 5.02 6.11 -13.93
N GLU A 101 4.87 6.76 -15.08
CA GLU A 101 3.58 7.30 -15.53
C GLU A 101 2.46 6.26 -15.47
N THR A 102 2.76 5.03 -15.89
CA THR A 102 1.81 3.91 -15.87
C THR A 102 1.29 3.59 -14.47
N GLY A 103 2.11 3.74 -13.43
CA GLY A 103 1.70 3.53 -12.04
C GLY A 103 0.76 4.61 -11.53
N VAL A 104 1.01 5.86 -11.92
CA VAL A 104 0.13 6.99 -11.59
C VAL A 104 -1.19 6.89 -12.34
N THR A 105 -1.15 6.55 -13.64
CA THR A 105 -2.35 6.33 -14.47
C THR A 105 -3.20 5.18 -13.93
N ALA A 106 -2.58 4.11 -13.43
CA ALA A 106 -3.30 3.01 -12.79
C ALA A 106 -4.08 3.49 -11.56
N LEU A 107 -3.45 4.27 -10.67
CA LEU A 107 -4.12 4.84 -9.48
C LEU A 107 -5.28 5.78 -9.86
N ILE A 108 -5.11 6.62 -10.89
CA ILE A 108 -6.19 7.49 -11.40
C ILE A 108 -7.36 6.64 -11.91
N ASN A 109 -7.08 5.55 -12.62
CA ASN A 109 -8.12 4.63 -13.07
C ASN A 109 -8.81 3.93 -11.90
N ALA A 110 -8.08 3.58 -10.83
CA ALA A 110 -8.67 3.03 -9.61
C ALA A 110 -9.73 3.98 -9.03
N ILE A 111 -9.39 5.26 -8.90
CA ILE A 111 -10.32 6.31 -8.44
C ILE A 111 -11.55 6.36 -9.35
N LYS A 112 -11.34 6.37 -10.68
CA LYS A 112 -12.45 6.35 -11.64
C LYS A 112 -13.38 5.15 -11.40
N TYR A 113 -12.84 3.94 -11.30
CA TYR A 113 -13.66 2.74 -11.13
C TYR A 113 -14.33 2.64 -9.75
N LEU A 114 -13.75 3.26 -8.71
CA LEU A 114 -14.35 3.30 -7.38
C LEU A 114 -15.54 4.26 -7.32
N PHE A 115 -15.50 5.40 -8.01
CA PHE A 115 -16.46 6.49 -7.83
C PHE A 115 -17.37 6.78 -9.03
N ASP A 116 -17.07 6.22 -10.21
CA ASP A 116 -17.95 6.30 -11.39
C ASP A 116 -18.63 4.95 -11.63
N PRO A 117 -19.88 4.76 -11.16
CA PRO A 117 -20.61 3.51 -11.35
C PRO A 117 -20.96 3.23 -12.83
N ALA A 118 -20.84 4.23 -13.72
CA ALA A 118 -21.03 4.05 -15.15
C ALA A 118 -19.72 3.74 -15.89
N ALA A 119 -18.58 3.73 -15.19
CA ALA A 119 -17.31 3.40 -15.81
C ALA A 119 -17.27 1.93 -16.22
N GLU A 120 -17.09 1.68 -17.51
CA GLU A 120 -16.83 0.33 -18.02
C GLU A 120 -15.47 -0.17 -17.52
N LEU A 121 -15.47 -1.27 -16.76
CA LEU A 121 -14.25 -1.96 -16.35
C LEU A 121 -13.51 -2.46 -17.59
N GLN A 122 -12.46 -1.75 -18.00
CA GLN A 122 -11.57 -2.22 -19.05
C GLN A 122 -10.71 -3.35 -18.50
N HIS A 123 -11.13 -4.59 -18.74
CA HIS A 123 -10.42 -5.79 -18.31
C HIS A 123 -9.06 -5.84 -19.02
N THR A 124 -8.00 -5.37 -18.35
CA THR A 124 -6.64 -5.66 -18.82
C THR A 124 -6.36 -7.09 -18.38
N ALA A 125 -6.50 -8.04 -19.30
CA ALA A 125 -6.21 -9.44 -19.04
C ALA A 125 -4.74 -9.59 -18.64
N VAL A 126 -4.47 -9.81 -17.36
CA VAL A 126 -3.24 -10.47 -16.92
C VAL A 126 -3.44 -11.94 -17.21
N VAL A 127 -2.87 -12.40 -18.32
CA VAL A 127 -2.74 -13.83 -18.60
C VAL A 127 -1.78 -14.40 -17.56
N ILE A 128 -2.28 -15.34 -16.76
CA ILE A 128 -1.56 -16.14 -15.77
C ILE A 128 -0.54 -17.04 -16.47
#